data_AF-A0A7V1MYJ1-F1
#
_entry.id   AF-A0A7V1MYJ1-F1
#
_cell.length_a   1.000
_cell.length_b   1.000
_cell.length_c   1.000
_cell.angle_alpha   90.00
_cell.angle_beta   90.00
_cell.angle_gamma   90.00
#
_symmetry.space_group_name_H-M   'P 1'
#
loop_
_entity.id
_entity.type
_entity.pdbx_description
1 polymer ?
#
loop_
_entity_poly.entity_id
_entity_poly.type
_entity_poly.pdbx_seq_one_letter_code
_entity_poly.pdbx_strand_id
1 'polypeptide(L)'
;MKLPSMEFNRKGIRIKPLKVYAVNGKFILAVYKGSLSNYDLLIKYKQKDNSTKNGWSRLRTPKHIHWAVDILIKMNMEKGKTKDLLTFLIEYWDKKVKPIKSKKEQDYLLKNKILTEVINDANKYKTLENKGEYSVKFLILMAKLLMFQEKTNYHQAFMFKNLLQSLEDGKDIFKIVSVATHSR
;
A
#
# COMPACT_ATOMS: atom_id res chain seq x y z
N MET A 1 -23.26 4.30 7.87
CA MET A 1 -22.72 2.94 8.12
C MET A 1 -21.42 3.06 8.91
N LYS A 2 -21.32 2.49 10.11
CA LYS A 2 -20.15 2.62 11.00
C LYS A 2 -19.00 1.75 10.45
N LEU A 3 -17.78 2.31 10.38
CA LEU A 3 -16.61 1.53 9.96
C LEU A 3 -16.30 0.44 10.99
N PRO A 4 -15.89 -0.78 10.57
CA PRO A 4 -15.44 -1.83 11.48
C PRO A 4 -14.24 -1.35 12.28
N SER A 5 -14.09 -1.90 13.50
CA SER A 5 -12.89 -1.64 14.30
C SER A 5 -11.63 -2.06 13.55
N MET A 6 -10.64 -1.17 13.55
CA MET A 6 -9.29 -1.41 13.05
C MET A 6 -8.30 -1.60 14.21
N GLU A 7 -8.76 -1.85 15.43
CA GLU A 7 -7.87 -2.14 16.56
C GLU A 7 -7.54 -3.63 16.60
N PHE A 8 -6.37 -3.97 17.16
CA PHE A 8 -5.98 -5.36 17.38
C PHE A 8 -5.16 -5.52 18.66
N ASN A 9 -5.16 -6.72 19.23
CA ASN A 9 -4.36 -7.04 20.40
C ASN A 9 -3.00 -7.58 19.98
N ARG A 10 -1.92 -7.08 20.60
CA ARG A 10 -0.56 -7.62 20.47
C ARG A 10 0.05 -7.74 21.86
N LYS A 11 0.36 -8.97 22.29
CA LYS A 11 0.92 -9.27 23.63
C LYS A 11 0.07 -8.66 24.77
N GLY A 12 -1.25 -8.81 24.71
CA GLY A 12 -2.17 -8.27 25.73
C GLY A 12 -2.45 -6.76 25.64
N ILE A 13 -1.75 -6.03 24.78
CA ILE A 13 -1.94 -4.57 24.61
C ILE A 13 -2.86 -4.31 23.41
N ARG A 14 -3.88 -3.47 23.61
CA ARG A 14 -4.78 -3.01 22.55
C ARG A 14 -4.12 -1.91 21.73
N ILE A 15 -3.79 -2.21 20.48
CA ILE A 15 -3.14 -1.30 19.55
C ILE A 15 -4.19 -0.51 18.76
N LYS A 16 -4.11 0.81 18.85
CA LYS A 16 -4.97 1.76 18.14
C LYS A 16 -4.28 2.31 16.89
N PRO A 17 -5.01 2.55 15.79
CA PRO A 17 -4.44 3.15 14.59
C PRO A 17 -4.10 4.63 14.83
N LEU A 18 -2.97 5.07 14.26
CA LEU A 18 -2.62 6.48 14.11
C LEU A 18 -3.57 7.16 13.12
N LYS A 19 -3.94 6.46 12.05
CA LYS A 19 -4.86 6.96 11.02
C LYS A 19 -5.61 5.83 10.35
N VAL A 20 -6.85 6.09 9.94
CA VAL A 20 -7.71 5.17 9.18
C VAL A 20 -8.19 5.88 7.91
N TYR A 21 -8.14 5.17 6.79
CA TYR A 21 -8.59 5.62 5.48
C TYR A 21 -9.65 4.64 4.96
N ALA A 22 -10.86 5.14 4.70
CA ALA A 22 -11.87 4.41 3.95
C ALA A 22 -11.66 4.67 2.46
N VAL A 23 -11.51 3.60 1.66
CA VAL A 23 -11.19 3.68 0.24
C VAL A 23 -12.33 3.07 -0.57
N ASN A 24 -13.05 3.92 -1.29
CA ASN A 24 -14.13 3.58 -2.22
C ASN A 24 -15.21 2.66 -1.63
N GLY A 25 -15.40 2.68 -0.30
CA GLY A 25 -16.36 1.83 0.41
C GLY A 25 -16.09 0.31 0.32
N LYS A 26 -14.97 -0.12 -0.27
CA LYS A 26 -14.57 -1.53 -0.41
C LYS A 26 -13.38 -1.91 0.46
N PHE A 27 -12.49 -0.97 0.73
CA PHE A 27 -11.28 -1.21 1.52
C PHE A 27 -11.19 -0.21 2.67
N ILE A 28 -10.58 -0.64 3.77
CA ILE A 28 -10.22 0.22 4.90
C ILE A 28 -8.77 -0.05 5.20
N LEU A 29 -7.94 0.98 5.12
CA LEU A 29 -6.52 0.91 5.41
C LEU A 29 -6.24 1.69 6.68
N ALA A 30 -5.45 1.12 7.58
CA ALA A 30 -5.04 1.74 8.83
C ALA A 30 -3.52 1.73 8.98
N VAL A 31 -2.99 2.81 9.53
CA VAL A 31 -1.57 2.98 9.85
C VAL A 31 -1.42 3.00 11.36
N TYR A 32 -0.43 2.29 11.88
CA TYR A 32 -0.10 2.18 13.31
C TYR A 32 1.37 2.54 13.52
N LYS A 33 1.76 2.80 14.77
CA LYS A 33 3.17 2.85 15.13
C LYS A 33 3.75 1.43 15.05
N GLY A 34 4.80 1.27 14.26
CA GLY A 34 5.56 0.02 14.20
C GLY A 34 6.51 -0.15 15.39
N SER A 35 7.45 -1.08 15.29
CA SER A 35 8.37 -1.42 16.39
C SER A 35 9.85 -1.31 16.04
N LEU A 36 10.20 -1.01 14.78
CA LEU A 36 11.58 -0.95 14.31
C LEU A 36 12.25 0.41 14.59
N SER A 37 11.48 1.50 14.56
CA SER A 37 11.99 2.85 14.81
C SER A 37 10.91 3.75 15.43
N ASN A 38 11.30 4.95 15.87
CA ASN A 38 10.40 5.91 16.52
C ASN A 38 9.22 6.33 15.63
N TYR A 39 9.43 6.35 14.31
CA TYR A 39 8.45 6.78 13.31
C TYR A 39 8.06 5.66 12.33
N ASP A 40 8.43 4.42 12.65
CA ASP A 40 8.04 3.22 11.91
C ASP A 40 6.52 3.17 11.73
N LEU A 41 6.12 2.87 10.51
CA LEU A 41 4.73 2.73 10.11
C LEU A 41 4.42 1.25 9.95
N LEU A 42 3.41 0.76 10.67
CA LEU A 42 2.82 -0.53 10.39
C LEU A 42 1.53 -0.32 9.62
N ILE A 43 1.37 -0.98 8.48
CA ILE A 43 0.17 -0.88 7.65
C ILE A 43 -0.66 -2.14 7.82
N LYS A 44 -1.98 -1.98 8.02
CA LYS A 44 -2.95 -3.07 7.95
C LYS A 44 -4.20 -2.63 7.20
N TYR A 45 -4.95 -3.59 6.68
CA TYR A 45 -6.18 -3.29 5.96
C TYR A 45 -7.27 -4.35 6.18
N LYS A 46 -8.50 -3.98 5.87
CA LYS A 46 -9.66 -4.85 5.68
C LYS A 46 -10.25 -4.59 4.31
N GLN A 47 -10.87 -5.60 3.73
CA GLN A 47 -11.67 -5.49 2.52
C GLN A 47 -13.08 -6.00 2.78
N LYS A 48 -14.05 -5.53 2.00
CA LYS A 48 -15.40 -6.11 2.03
C LYS A 48 -15.33 -7.58 1.71
N ASP A 49 -16.06 -8.36 2.50
CA ASP A 49 -16.05 -9.81 2.39
C ASP A 49 -17.45 -10.33 2.77
N ASN A 50 -18.22 -10.69 1.74
CA ASN A 50 -19.60 -11.15 1.89
C ASN A 50 -19.68 -12.53 2.58
N SER A 51 -18.57 -13.26 2.68
CA SER A 51 -18.51 -14.54 3.40
C SER A 51 -18.49 -14.37 4.93
N THR A 52 -18.30 -13.14 5.42
CA THR A 52 -18.19 -12.84 6.85
C THR A 52 -19.48 -12.23 7.40
N LYS A 53 -19.85 -12.60 8.63
CA LYS A 53 -21.06 -12.09 9.31
C LYS A 53 -21.11 -10.56 9.41
N ASN A 54 -19.96 -9.90 9.48
CA ASN A 54 -19.87 -8.44 9.60
C ASN A 54 -19.57 -7.74 8.25
N GLY A 55 -19.50 -8.47 7.15
CA GLY A 55 -19.24 -7.94 5.81
C GLY A 55 -17.80 -7.46 5.57
N TRP A 56 -16.85 -7.78 6.46
CA TRP A 56 -15.45 -7.36 6.35
C TRP A 56 -14.49 -8.51 6.65
N SER A 57 -13.41 -8.56 5.89
CA SER A 57 -12.32 -9.50 6.14
C SER A 57 -11.70 -9.30 7.53
N ARG A 58 -10.98 -10.32 8.00
CA ARG A 58 -10.03 -10.16 9.11
C ARG A 58 -9.01 -9.06 8.78
N LEU A 59 -8.40 -8.49 9.82
CA LEU A 59 -7.36 -7.48 9.67
C LEU A 59 -6.10 -8.12 9.06
N ARG A 60 -5.68 -7.67 7.88
CA ARG A 60 -4.55 -8.22 7.11
C ARG A 60 -3.39 -7.24 7.10
N THR A 61 -2.17 -7.75 7.05
CA THR A 61 -0.98 -6.96 6.71
C THR A 61 -0.76 -7.05 5.19
N PRO A 62 -0.52 -5.94 4.48
CA PRO A 62 -0.16 -5.98 3.07
C PRO A 62 1.04 -6.89 2.84
N LYS A 63 0.95 -7.76 1.83
CA LYS A 63 2.09 -8.52 1.33
C LYS A 63 2.43 -8.02 -0.06
N HIS A 64 3.71 -7.83 -0.35
CA HIS A 64 4.15 -7.37 -1.66
C HIS A 64 3.73 -8.31 -2.78
N ILE A 65 3.69 -9.62 -2.52
CA ILE A 65 3.19 -10.59 -3.50
C ILE A 65 1.74 -10.34 -3.92
N HIS A 66 0.83 -9.96 -3.00
CA HIS A 66 -0.55 -9.66 -3.38
C HIS A 66 -0.64 -8.41 -4.26
N TRP A 67 0.19 -7.40 -3.96
CA TRP A 67 0.28 -6.20 -4.78
C TRP A 67 0.86 -6.51 -6.16
N ALA A 68 1.92 -7.32 -6.23
CA ALA A 68 2.55 -7.74 -7.48
C ALA A 68 1.60 -8.53 -8.39
N VAL A 69 0.89 -9.51 -7.82
CA VAL A 69 -0.10 -10.33 -8.55
C VAL A 69 -1.19 -9.44 -9.15
N ASP A 70 -1.70 -8.48 -8.39
CA ASP A 70 -2.73 -7.57 -8.87
C ASP A 70 -2.24 -6.68 -10.02
N ILE A 71 -0.99 -6.21 -9.96
CA ILE A 71 -0.35 -5.49 -11.07
C ILE A 71 -0.14 -6.38 -12.28
N LEU A 72 0.25 -7.64 -12.12
CA LEU A 72 0.43 -8.57 -13.24
C LEU A 72 -0.90 -8.82 -13.98
N ILE A 73 -2.00 -8.95 -13.24
CA ILE A 73 -3.35 -9.04 -13.83
C ILE A 73 -3.66 -7.77 -14.63
N LYS A 74 -3.45 -6.59 -14.04
CA LYS A 74 -3.62 -5.30 -14.74
C LYS A 74 -2.73 -5.17 -15.97
N MET A 75 -1.49 -5.63 -15.89
CA MET A 75 -0.51 -5.61 -16.98
C MET A 75 -0.98 -6.47 -18.16
N ASN A 76 -1.56 -7.63 -17.89
CA ASN A 76 -2.13 -8.50 -18.91
C ASN A 76 -3.38 -7.90 -19.58
N MET A 77 -4.18 -7.14 -18.84
CA MET A 77 -5.42 -6.53 -19.35
C MET A 77 -5.23 -5.15 -20.00
N GLU A 78 -4.25 -4.35 -19.54
CA GLU A 78 -3.96 -3.00 -20.03
C GLU A 78 -2.50 -2.63 -19.78
N LYS A 79 -1.62 -3.22 -20.58
CA LYS A 79 -0.16 -3.09 -20.45
C LYS A 79 0.33 -1.64 -20.40
N GLY A 80 -0.08 -0.83 -21.38
CA GLY A 80 0.40 0.56 -21.49
C GLY A 80 0.12 1.36 -20.23
N LYS A 81 -1.15 1.38 -19.78
CA LYS A 81 -1.53 2.16 -18.61
C LYS A 81 -0.99 1.61 -17.30
N THR A 82 -0.80 0.29 -17.21
CA THR A 82 -0.16 -0.33 -16.05
C THR A 82 1.32 0.05 -15.96
N LYS A 83 2.03 0.13 -17.09
CA LYS A 83 3.40 0.67 -17.13
C LYS A 83 3.44 2.12 -16.70
N ASP A 84 2.56 2.99 -17.21
CA ASP A 84 2.49 4.39 -16.78
C ASP A 84 2.28 4.53 -15.25
N LEU A 85 1.50 3.62 -14.65
CA LEU A 85 1.30 3.58 -13.20
C LEU A 85 2.58 3.20 -12.46
N LEU A 86 3.32 2.19 -12.97
CA LEU A 86 4.59 1.77 -12.38
C LEU A 86 5.66 2.85 -12.48
N THR A 87 5.81 3.47 -13.65
CA THR A 87 6.74 4.60 -13.85
C THR A 87 6.44 5.73 -12.88
N PHE A 88 5.17 6.11 -12.74
CA PHE A 88 4.75 7.12 -11.77
C PHE A 88 5.11 6.75 -10.33
N LEU A 89 4.93 5.49 -9.93
CA LEU A 89 5.26 5.04 -8.57
C LEU A 89 6.78 5.05 -8.34
N ILE A 90 7.58 4.67 -9.33
CA ILE A 90 9.05 4.72 -9.27
C ILE A 90 9.51 6.17 -9.16
N GLU A 91 8.97 7.07 -9.99
CA GLU A 91 9.28 8.50 -9.89
C GLU A 91 8.86 9.11 -8.56
N TYR A 92 7.71 8.70 -8.02
CA TYR A 92 7.26 9.13 -6.69
C TYR A 92 8.24 8.67 -5.61
N TRP A 93 8.70 7.42 -5.67
CA TRP A 93 9.73 6.90 -4.78
C TRP A 93 11.00 7.76 -4.82
N ASP A 94 11.50 8.05 -6.02
CA ASP A 94 12.78 8.73 -6.20
C ASP A 94 12.71 10.21 -5.83
N LYS A 95 11.63 10.90 -6.22
CA LYS A 95 11.52 12.36 -6.09
C LYS A 95 10.86 12.81 -4.78
N LYS A 96 9.96 12.02 -4.19
CA LYS A 96 9.08 12.47 -3.09
C LYS A 96 9.24 11.72 -1.78
N VAL A 97 9.55 10.42 -1.81
CA VAL A 97 9.62 9.63 -0.57
C VAL A 97 10.95 9.89 0.14
N LYS A 98 10.87 10.37 1.39
CA LYS A 98 12.02 10.56 2.29
C LYS A 98 11.77 9.84 3.62
N PRO A 99 12.81 9.36 4.32
CA PRO A 99 12.65 8.78 5.65
C PRO A 99 12.00 9.79 6.60
N ILE A 100 11.02 9.34 7.39
CA ILE A 100 10.34 10.20 8.36
C ILE A 100 11.25 10.37 9.59
N LYS A 101 11.59 11.62 9.91
CA LYS A 101 12.53 11.97 10.99
C LYS A 101 11.88 12.66 12.18
N SER A 102 10.60 13.01 12.08
CA SER A 102 9.89 13.68 13.17
C SER A 102 8.42 13.32 13.24
N LYS A 103 7.82 13.53 14.42
CA LYS A 103 6.37 13.37 14.61
C LYS A 103 5.57 14.33 13.72
N LYS A 104 6.07 15.55 13.52
CA LYS A 104 5.46 16.54 12.63
C LYS A 104 5.41 16.07 11.18
N GLU A 105 6.47 15.43 10.69
CA GLU A 105 6.49 14.83 9.34
C GLU A 105 5.54 13.64 9.23
N GLN A 106 5.50 12.77 10.25
CA GLN A 106 4.56 11.64 10.30
C GLN A 106 3.11 12.13 10.24
N ASP A 107 2.76 13.12 11.07
CA ASP A 107 1.42 13.67 11.11
C ASP A 107 1.08 14.43 9.82
N TYR A 108 2.05 15.11 9.21
CA TYR A 108 1.86 15.76 7.90
C TYR A 108 1.56 14.74 6.80
N LEU A 109 2.30 13.62 6.76
CA LEU A 109 2.05 12.53 5.83
C LEU A 109 0.66 11.91 6.05
N LEU A 110 0.29 11.64 7.30
CA LEU A 110 -0.95 10.93 7.65
C LEU A 110 -2.19 11.83 7.69
N LYS A 111 -2.04 13.14 7.48
CA LYS A 111 -3.18 14.05 7.28
C LYS A 111 -3.90 13.74 5.97
N ASN A 112 -5.06 14.35 5.77
CA ASN A 112 -5.91 14.12 4.59
C ASN A 112 -5.21 14.46 3.25
N LYS A 113 -4.05 15.13 3.28
CA LYS A 113 -3.24 15.45 2.10
C LYS A 113 -2.88 14.20 1.27
N ILE A 114 -2.42 13.12 1.91
CA ILE A 114 -2.08 11.89 1.17
C ILE A 114 -3.30 11.33 0.46
N LEU A 115 -4.49 11.42 1.07
CA LEU A 115 -5.71 10.93 0.46
C LEU A 115 -6.13 11.81 -0.73
N THR A 116 -6.04 13.13 -0.62
CA THR A 116 -6.32 14.05 -1.72
C THR A 116 -5.36 13.83 -2.90
N GLU A 117 -4.05 13.70 -2.63
CA GLU A 117 -3.06 13.37 -3.66
C GLU A 117 -3.39 12.03 -4.34
N VAL A 118 -3.69 11.00 -3.54
CA VAL A 118 -4.05 9.67 -4.06
C VAL A 118 -5.32 9.71 -4.91
N ILE A 119 -6.33 10.51 -4.55
CA ILE A 119 -7.55 10.66 -5.35
C ILE A 119 -7.21 11.23 -6.74
N ASN A 120 -6.41 12.30 -6.77
CA ASN A 120 -6.01 12.94 -8.02
C ASN A 120 -5.15 12.02 -8.88
N ASP A 121 -4.22 11.29 -8.27
CA ASP A 121 -3.37 10.34 -8.98
C ASP A 121 -4.17 9.16 -9.51
N ALA A 122 -5.10 8.60 -8.72
CA ALA A 122 -5.93 7.48 -9.14
C ALA A 122 -6.81 7.80 -10.35
N ASN A 123 -7.31 9.04 -10.47
CA ASN A 123 -8.11 9.46 -11.61
C ASN A 123 -7.37 9.34 -12.94
N LYS A 124 -6.03 9.52 -12.95
CA LYS A 124 -5.20 9.39 -14.16
C LYS A 124 -5.18 7.96 -14.71
N TYR A 125 -5.47 6.97 -13.85
CA TYR A 125 -5.41 5.55 -14.16
C TYR A 125 -6.78 4.87 -14.04
N LYS A 126 -7.87 5.63 -14.18
CA LYS A 126 -9.25 5.13 -14.04
C LYS A 126 -9.56 3.92 -14.94
N THR A 127 -8.90 3.78 -16.08
CA THR A 127 -9.07 2.63 -16.99
C THR A 127 -8.60 1.30 -16.38
N LEU A 128 -7.71 1.35 -15.39
CA LEU A 128 -7.27 0.19 -14.60
C LEU A 128 -8.26 -0.20 -13.50
N GLU A 129 -9.31 0.58 -13.27
CA GLU A 129 -10.32 0.23 -12.28
C GLU A 129 -11.06 -1.05 -12.69
N ASN A 130 -11.36 -1.92 -11.72
CA ASN A 130 -11.98 -3.24 -11.93
C ASN A 130 -11.15 -4.25 -12.74
N LYS A 131 -9.88 -3.95 -13.05
CA LYS A 131 -8.95 -4.93 -13.64
C LYS A 131 -8.17 -5.60 -12.52
N GLY A 132 -8.56 -6.77 -12.04
CA GLY A 132 -7.98 -7.39 -10.84
C GLY A 132 -8.77 -7.10 -9.56
N GLU A 133 -8.19 -7.46 -8.41
CA GLU A 133 -8.83 -7.44 -7.10
C GLU A 133 -8.87 -6.02 -6.50
N TYR A 134 -7.77 -5.28 -6.63
CA TYR A 134 -7.62 -4.00 -5.96
C TYR A 134 -8.01 -2.81 -6.84
N SER A 135 -8.79 -1.89 -6.26
CA SER A 135 -9.05 -0.58 -6.86
C SER A 135 -7.73 0.20 -7.02
N VAL A 136 -7.64 1.05 -8.04
CA VAL A 136 -6.45 1.85 -8.31
C VAL A 136 -6.11 2.76 -7.13
N LYS A 137 -7.15 3.36 -6.53
CA LYS A 137 -6.99 4.21 -5.35
C LYS A 137 -6.36 3.47 -4.17
N PHE A 138 -6.78 2.22 -3.95
CA PHE A 138 -6.22 1.38 -2.89
C PHE A 138 -4.77 1.00 -3.20
N LEU A 139 -4.47 0.61 -4.44
CA LEU A 139 -3.11 0.27 -4.87
C LEU A 139 -2.13 1.43 -4.66
N ILE A 140 -2.50 2.64 -5.09
CA ILE A 140 -1.63 3.83 -4.97
C ILE A 140 -1.46 4.20 -3.48
N LEU A 141 -2.53 4.20 -2.69
CA LEU A 141 -2.43 4.48 -1.25
C LEU A 141 -1.51 3.48 -0.56
N MET A 142 -1.71 2.18 -0.82
CA MET A 142 -0.93 1.11 -0.23
C MET A 142 0.53 1.19 -0.67
N ALA A 143 0.79 1.41 -1.96
CA ALA A 143 2.14 1.60 -2.50
C ALA A 143 2.83 2.76 -1.79
N LYS A 144 2.27 3.99 -1.83
CA LYS A 144 2.89 5.17 -1.20
C LYS A 144 3.21 4.93 0.28
N LEU A 145 2.29 4.34 1.03
CA LEU A 145 2.52 4.05 2.45
C LEU A 145 3.63 3.00 2.66
N LEU A 146 3.68 1.95 1.85
CA LEU A 146 4.76 0.95 1.89
C LEU A 146 6.12 1.59 1.59
N MET A 147 6.18 2.55 0.65
CA MET A 147 7.41 3.29 0.36
C MET A 147 7.91 4.08 1.57
N PHE A 148 7.01 4.82 2.23
CA PHE A 148 7.36 5.58 3.44
C PHE A 148 7.73 4.66 4.59
N GLN A 149 7.01 3.55 4.79
CA GLN A 149 7.36 2.52 5.76
C GLN A 149 8.79 2.02 5.51
N GLU A 150 9.09 1.59 4.28
CA GLU A 150 10.38 1.00 3.94
C GLU A 150 11.54 1.98 4.14
N LYS A 151 11.47 3.18 3.55
CA LYS A 151 12.53 4.20 3.71
C LYS A 151 12.72 4.66 5.16
N THR A 152 11.66 4.65 5.97
CA THR A 152 11.72 5.07 7.38
C THR A 152 12.31 3.98 8.27
N ASN A 153 12.06 2.71 7.94
CA ASN A 153 12.51 1.58 8.74
C ASN A 153 13.95 1.20 8.44
N TYR A 154 14.35 1.27 7.18
CA TYR A 154 15.72 0.99 6.78
C TYR A 154 16.07 1.77 5.51
N HIS A 155 16.97 2.74 5.60
CA HIS A 155 17.29 3.62 4.46
C HIS A 155 17.91 2.87 3.27
N GLN A 156 18.48 1.69 3.50
CA GLN A 156 19.02 0.82 2.45
C GLN A 156 18.01 -0.25 1.98
N ALA A 157 16.78 -0.28 2.51
CA ALA A 157 15.74 -1.17 2.01
C ALA A 157 15.14 -0.57 0.72
N PHE A 158 15.30 -1.31 -0.38
CA PHE A 158 14.78 -0.97 -1.70
C PHE A 158 13.91 -2.08 -2.28
N MET A 159 13.45 -3.02 -1.47
CA MET A 159 12.69 -4.18 -1.92
C MET A 159 11.40 -3.78 -2.65
N PHE A 160 10.62 -2.82 -2.15
CA PHE A 160 9.43 -2.37 -2.89
C PHE A 160 9.81 -1.62 -4.18
N LYS A 161 10.87 -0.80 -4.17
CA LYS A 161 11.38 -0.16 -5.41
C LYS A 161 11.82 -1.22 -6.44
N ASN A 162 12.59 -2.21 -6.01
CA ASN A 162 13.10 -3.29 -6.84
C ASN A 162 11.95 -4.12 -7.42
N LEU A 163 10.87 -4.31 -6.66
CA LEU A 163 9.65 -4.94 -7.16
C LEU A 163 9.01 -4.12 -8.27
N LEU A 164 8.83 -2.80 -8.06
CA LEU A 164 8.27 -1.91 -9.07
C LEU A 164 9.07 -1.93 -10.38
N GLN A 165 10.40 -1.81 -10.28
CA GLN A 165 11.29 -1.87 -11.43
C GLN A 165 11.22 -3.23 -12.12
N SER A 166 11.19 -4.33 -11.36
CA SER A 166 11.09 -5.68 -11.95
C SER A 166 9.78 -5.89 -12.71
N LEU A 167 8.67 -5.31 -12.24
CA LEU A 167 7.38 -5.33 -12.92
C LEU A 167 7.40 -4.44 -14.18
N GLU A 168 8.03 -3.26 -14.12
CA GLU A 168 8.11 -2.31 -15.24
C GLU A 168 8.98 -2.84 -16.39
N ASP A 169 10.15 -3.39 -16.03
CA ASP A 169 11.10 -4.05 -16.93
C ASP A 169 10.48 -5.28 -17.62
N GLY A 170 9.35 -5.79 -17.10
CA GLY A 170 8.73 -7.00 -17.61
C GLY A 170 9.59 -8.24 -17.37
N LYS A 171 10.27 -8.32 -16.22
CA LYS A 171 11.06 -9.49 -15.86
C LYS A 171 10.19 -10.74 -15.78
N ASP A 172 10.82 -11.89 -15.92
CA ASP A 172 10.17 -13.18 -15.76
C ASP A 172 9.34 -13.25 -14.44
N ILE A 173 8.18 -13.91 -14.51
CA ILE A 173 7.23 -13.97 -13.40
C ILE A 173 7.83 -14.62 -12.16
N PHE A 174 8.68 -15.63 -12.28
CA PHE A 174 9.35 -16.26 -11.13
C PHE A 174 10.31 -15.29 -10.47
N LYS A 175 10.98 -14.44 -11.24
CA LYS A 175 11.85 -13.38 -10.72
C LYS A 175 11.06 -12.32 -9.98
N ILE A 176 9.90 -11.91 -10.50
CA ILE A 176 8.99 -10.96 -9.84
C ILE A 176 8.45 -11.54 -8.52
N VAL A 177 7.95 -12.77 -8.56
CA VAL A 177 7.43 -13.48 -7.38
C VAL A 177 8.53 -13.60 -6.33
N SER A 178 9.74 -14.00 -6.73
CA SER A 178 10.91 -14.09 -5.86
C SER A 178 11.21 -12.77 -5.17
N VAL A 179 11.28 -11.65 -5.90
CA VAL A 179 11.49 -10.31 -5.29
C VAL A 179 10.37 -9.95 -4.32
N ALA A 180 9.12 -10.32 -4.64
CA ALA A 180 7.95 -10.00 -3.82
C ALA A 180 7.80 -10.90 -2.57
N THR A 181 8.48 -12.05 -2.52
CA THR A 181 8.44 -13.00 -1.39
C THR A 181 9.68 -12.97 -0.53
N HIS A 182 10.81 -12.41 -1.00
CA HIS A 182 12.02 -12.27 -0.20
C HIS A 182 11.80 -11.31 0.98
N SER A 183 11.46 -11.89 2.12
CA SER A 183 11.70 -11.31 3.44
C SER A 183 13.12 -11.66 3.86
N ARG A 184 14.03 -10.68 3.87
CA ARG A 184 15.22 -10.78 4.73
C ARG A 184 14.82 -10.52 6.17
#